data_AF-A0A6V7LL22-F1
#
_entry.id   AF-A0A6V7LL22-F1
#
_cell.length_a   1.000
_cell.length_b   1.000
_cell.length_c   1.000
_cell.angle_alpha   90.00
_cell.angle_beta   90.00
_cell.angle_gamma   90.00
#
_symmetry.space_group_name_H-M   'P 1'
#
loop_
_entity.id
_entity.type
_entity.pdbx_description
1 polymer ?
#
loop_
_entity_poly.entity_id
_entity_poly.type
_entity_poly.pdbx_seq_one_letter_code
_entity_poly.pdbx_strand_id
1 'polypeptide(L)' 'DSGVATPVTLRVDEFGFYLHWVDQNNEVDMLDIAVIRDTRTGKYAKIPK' A
#
# COMPACT_ATOMS: atom_id res chain seq x y z
N ASP A 1 -7.88 -2.84 -17.85
CA ASP A 1 -7.55 -1.41 -17.82
C ASP A 1 -6.36 -1.25 -16.90
N SER A 2 -5.21 -1.71 -17.38
CA SER A 2 -3.96 -1.91 -16.62
C SER A 2 -2.94 -0.84 -16.98
N GLY A 3 -3.41 0.38 -17.23
CA GLY A 3 -2.62 1.38 -17.94
C GLY A 3 -1.51 2.03 -17.13
N VAL A 4 -1.73 2.34 -15.84
CA VAL A 4 -0.80 3.19 -15.10
C VAL A 4 -0.70 2.73 -13.66
N ALA A 5 0.50 2.28 -13.26
CA ALA A 5 0.87 2.10 -11.87
C ALA A 5 1.61 3.36 -11.40
N THR A 6 1.26 3.86 -10.21
CA THR A 6 1.95 4.99 -9.59
C THR A 6 3.05 4.46 -8.67
N PRO A 7 4.32 4.83 -8.87
CA PRO A 7 5.39 4.50 -7.94
C PRO A 7 5.19 5.23 -6.61
N VAL A 8 5.28 4.48 -5.50
CA VAL A 8 5.09 5.03 -4.15
C VAL A 8 6.19 4.55 -3.21
N THR A 9 6.43 5.33 -2.14
CA THR A 9 7.21 4.86 -0.98
C THR A 9 6.24 4.45 0.13
N LEU A 10 6.16 3.15 0.42
CA LEU A 10 5.31 2.57 1.45
C LEU A 10 6.08 2.42 2.79
N ARG A 11 5.49 2.87 3.90
CA ARG A 11 6.11 2.84 5.23
C ARG A 11 5.07 2.52 6.31
N VAL A 12 5.57 1.99 7.43
CA VAL A 12 4.83 1.89 8.69
C VAL A 12 5.27 3.04 9.58
N ASP A 13 4.36 3.67 10.31
CA ASP A 13 4.72 4.71 11.27
C ASP A 13 5.52 4.16 12.47
N GLU A 14 6.12 5.05 13.25
CA GLU A 14 6.99 4.67 14.38
C GLU A 14 6.29 3.79 15.43
N PHE A 15 4.98 3.96 15.61
CA PHE A 15 4.20 3.23 16.60
C PHE A 15 3.49 1.99 16.04
N GLY A 16 3.53 1.77 14.72
CA GLY A 16 2.93 0.60 14.09
C GLY A 16 1.40 0.63 14.02
N PHE A 17 0.79 1.80 14.00
CA PHE A 17 -0.66 1.96 13.87
C PHE A 17 -1.13 2.08 12.42
N TYR A 18 -0.29 2.65 11.55
CA TYR A 18 -0.67 3.03 10.21
C TYR A 18 0.36 2.57 9.18
N LEU A 19 -0.15 2.01 8.10
CA LEU A 19 0.55 1.87 6.84
C LEU A 19 0.25 3.11 6.00
N HIS A 20 1.27 3.83 5.55
CA HIS A 20 1.10 5.02 4.72
C HIS A 20 2.01 4.99 3.51
N TRP A 21 1.62 5.66 2.43
CA TRP A 21 2.46 5.80 1.25
C TRP A 21 2.39 7.20 0.67
N VAL A 22 3.51 7.62 0.11
CA VAL A 22 3.66 8.92 -0.56
C VAL A 22 3.94 8.68 -2.04
N ASP A 23 3.20 9.38 -2.89
CA ASP A 23 3.38 9.35 -4.34
C ASP A 23 4.39 10.40 -4.83
N GLN A 24 4.54 10.54 -6.15
CA GLN A 24 5.47 11.53 -6.74
C GLN A 24 4.98 12.98 -6.67
N ASN A 25 3.71 13.21 -6.32
CA ASN A 25 3.10 14.52 -6.15
C ASN A 25 3.12 15.00 -4.69
N ASN A 26 3.72 14.22 -3.78
CA ASN A 26 3.66 14.39 -2.33
C ASN A 26 2.24 14.26 -1.74
N GLU A 27 1.36 13.53 -2.43
CA GLU A 27 0.08 13.11 -1.84
C GLU A 27 0.31 11.92 -0.92
N VAL A 28 -0.33 11.95 0.25
CA VAL A 28 -0.18 10.93 1.29
C VAL A 28 -1.51 10.23 1.52
N ASP A 29 -1.50 8.91 1.39
CA ASP A 29 -2.59 8.03 1.79
C ASP A 29 -2.21 7.23 3.04
N MET A 30 -3.21 6.80 3.80
CA MET A 30 -3.03 6.08 5.05
C MET A 30 -4.08 4.97 5.24
N LEU A 31 -3.65 3.86 5.84
CA LEU A 31 -4.47 2.71 6.20
C LEU A 31 -4.19 2.30 7.65
N ASP A 32 -5.25 2.19 8.45
CA ASP A 32 -5.17 1.64 9.81
C ASP A 32 -4.78 0.15 9.74
N ILE A 33 -3.68 -0.22 10.42
CA ILE A 33 -3.19 -1.59 10.44
C ILE A 33 -4.19 -2.52 11.16
N ALA A 34 -4.95 -2.01 12.12
CA ALA A 34 -5.92 -2.80 12.86
C ALA A 34 -7.07 -3.34 11.98
N VAL A 35 -7.33 -2.72 10.83
CA VAL A 35 -8.38 -3.19 9.90
C VAL A 35 -7.86 -4.18 8.85
N ILE A 36 -6.54 -4.39 8.75
CA ILE A 36 -5.95 -5.35 7.82
C ILE A 36 -6.24 -6.77 8.29
N ARG A 37 -6.89 -7.56 7.43
CA ARG A 37 -7.26 -8.96 7.75
C ARG A 37 -6.23 -9.99 7.31
N ASP A 38 -5.51 -9.71 6.23
CA ASP A 38 -4.60 -10.65 5.57
C ASP A 38 -3.65 -9.89 4.63
N THR A 39 -2.42 -10.37 4.45
CA THR A 39 -1.45 -9.85 3.47
C THR A 39 -0.93 -10.99 2.61
N ARG A 40 -0.85 -10.79 1.29
CA ARG A 40 -0.52 -11.86 0.34
C ARG A 40 0.64 -11.47 -0.56
N THR A 41 1.43 -12.47 -0.94
CA THR A 41 2.59 -12.32 -1.82
C THR A 41 2.69 -13.49 -2.82
N GLY A 42 3.54 -13.33 -3.84
CA GLY A 42 3.81 -14.34 -4.86
C GLY A 42 2.53 -14.82 -5.55
N LYS A 43 2.38 -16.14 -5.68
CA LYS A 43 1.22 -16.78 -6.32
C LYS A 43 -0.13 -16.56 -5.63
N TYR A 44 -0.13 -16.05 -4.39
CA TYR A 44 -1.36 -15.77 -3.63
C TYR A 44 -1.82 -14.30 -3.79
N ALA A 45 -0.98 -13.44 -4.36
CA ALA A 45 -1.34 -12.06 -4.65
C ALA A 45 -2.30 -11.98 -5.85
N LYS A 46 -3.11 -10.92 -5.91
CA LYS A 46 -4.01 -10.65 -7.04
C LYS A 46 -3.18 -10.29 -8.27
N ILE A 47 -3.29 -11.09 -9.34
CA ILE A 47 -2.58 -10.85 -10.61
C ILE A 47 -3.22 -9.63 -11.32
N PRO A 48 -2.42 -8.63 -11.76
CA PRO A 48 -2.93 -7.51 -12.56
C PRO A 48 -3.63 -7.97 -13.84
N LYS A 49 -4.73 -7.32 -14.22
CA LYS A 49 -5.50 -7.61 -15.45
C LYS A 49 -5.20 -6.59 -16.54
#